data_AF-A0A950YA37-F1
#
_entry.id   AF-A0A950YA37-F1
#
_cell.length_a   1.000
_cell.length_b   1.000
_cell.length_c   1.000
_cell.angle_alpha   90.00
_cell.angle_beta   90.00
_cell.angle_gamma   90.00
#
_symmetry.space_group_name_H-M   'P 1'
#
loop_
_entity.id
_entity.type
_entity.pdbx_description
1 polymer ?
#
loop_
_entity_poly.entity_id
_entity_poly.type
_entity_poly.pdbx_seq_one_letter_code
_entity_poly.pdbx_strand_id
1 'polypeptide(L)'
;MAVRDRTVSAAGLDLQERVVEINRVAKVVKGGRRFSFTALVVVGDEREVVGIGYGKANEVPVAIQKGVEQAKKNLYRVPKHGSTITHQTTGVFGSGRVFL
;
A
#
# COMPACT_ATOMS: atom_id res chain seq x y z
N MET A 1 -18.39 15.16 14.04
CA MET A 1 -17.01 15.24 14.55
C MET A 1 -16.10 15.17 13.34
N ALA A 2 -15.39 16.26 13.02
CA ALA A 2 -14.83 16.53 11.69
C ALA A 2 -13.82 15.46 11.26
N VAL A 3 -14.12 14.73 10.18
CA VAL A 3 -13.15 13.95 9.41
C VAL A 3 -12.27 14.97 8.69
N ARG A 4 -11.24 15.48 9.38
CA ARG A 4 -10.19 16.25 8.71
C ARG A 4 -9.55 15.33 7.69
N ASP A 5 -9.59 15.75 6.43
CA ASP A 5 -8.94 15.10 5.30
C ASP A 5 -7.45 14.86 5.65
N ARG A 6 -7.08 13.59 5.93
CA ARG A 6 -5.75 13.20 6.45
C ARG A 6 -4.74 12.94 5.34
N THR A 7 -5.01 13.49 4.16
CA THR A 7 -4.19 13.33 2.97
C THR A 7 -2.89 14.12 3.14
N VAL A 8 -1.77 13.41 3.18
CA VAL A 8 -0.43 13.99 3.31
C VAL A 8 0.20 14.09 1.93
N SER A 9 0.77 15.24 1.58
CA SER A 9 1.51 15.39 0.32
C SER A 9 2.89 14.75 0.44
N ALA A 10 3.37 14.10 -0.63
CA ALA A 10 4.69 13.46 -0.64
C ALA A 10 5.89 14.44 -0.68
N ALA A 11 5.66 15.75 -0.80
CA ALA A 11 6.74 16.73 -0.97
C ALA A 11 7.52 16.92 0.34
N GLY A 12 8.84 16.64 0.31
CA GLY A 12 9.76 16.86 1.42
C GLY A 12 9.85 15.72 2.45
N LEU A 13 9.20 14.57 2.20
CA LEU A 13 9.31 13.38 3.03
C LEU A 13 10.33 12.40 2.45
N ASP A 14 11.16 11.82 3.33
CA ASP A 14 12.04 10.71 2.98
C ASP A 14 11.24 9.41 3.07
N LEU A 15 10.78 8.91 1.92
CA LEU A 15 9.87 7.79 1.81
C LEU A 15 10.63 6.52 1.42
N GLN A 16 10.65 5.53 2.32
CA GLN A 16 11.13 4.20 2.02
C GLN A 16 10.00 3.36 1.41
N GLU A 17 10.36 2.52 0.43
CA GLU A 17 9.45 1.59 -0.23
C GLU A 17 9.79 0.14 0.14
N ARG A 18 8.76 -0.65 0.45
CA ARG A 18 8.88 -2.08 0.72
C ARG A 18 7.85 -2.86 -0.08
N VAL A 19 8.33 -3.89 -0.78
CA VAL A 19 7.46 -4.83 -1.51
C VAL A 19 6.98 -5.89 -0.53
N VAL A 20 5.67 -6.01 -0.37
CA VAL A 20 5.06 -6.99 0.54
C VAL A 20 4.91 -8.33 -0.18
N GLU A 21 4.34 -8.30 -1.38
CA GLU A 21 4.04 -9.50 -2.13
C GLU A 21 4.06 -9.24 -3.63
N ILE A 22 4.52 -10.24 -4.38
CA ILE A 22 4.48 -10.27 -5.83
C ILE A 22 3.73 -11.52 -6.27
N ASN A 23 2.70 -11.32 -7.09
CA ASN A 23 1.85 -12.38 -7.60
C ASN A 23 1.88 -12.45 -9.12
N ARG A 24 1.99 -13.65 -9.68
CA ARG A 24 1.82 -13.88 -11.12
C ARG A 24 0.38 -14.28 -11.40
N VAL A 25 -0.36 -13.39 -12.06
CA VAL A 25 -1.76 -13.62 -12.45
C VAL A 25 -1.87 -13.98 -13.94
N ALA A 26 -2.89 -14.74 -14.31
CA ALA A 26 -3.07 -15.20 -15.68
C ALA A 26 -4.50 -14.98 -16.18
N LYS A 27 -4.65 -14.47 -17.41
CA LYS A 27 -5.91 -14.45 -18.15
C LYS A 27 -5.89 -15.53 -19.23
N VAL A 28 -6.82 -16.48 -19.17
CA VAL A 28 -6.99 -17.52 -20.19
C VAL A 28 -7.57 -16.91 -21.46
N VAL A 29 -7.05 -17.29 -22.62
CA VAL A 29 -7.50 -16.90 -23.96
C VAL A 29 -7.54 -18.13 -24.87
N LYS A 30 -8.18 -18.00 -26.04
CA LYS A 30 -8.39 -19.11 -27.00
C LYS A 30 -7.13 -19.91 -27.40
N GLY A 31 -5.93 -19.34 -27.26
CA GLY A 31 -4.66 -19.97 -27.61
C GLY A 31 -3.66 -20.12 -26.47
N GLY A 32 -4.06 -19.92 -25.20
CA GLY A 32 -3.15 -20.06 -24.07
C GLY A 32 -3.49 -19.16 -22.88
N ARG A 33 -2.45 -18.69 -22.18
CA ARG A 33 -2.59 -17.81 -21.01
C ARG A 33 -1.73 -16.56 -21.20
N ARG A 34 -2.33 -15.39 -21.01
CA ARG A 34 -1.59 -14.12 -20.89
C ARG A 34 -1.24 -13.92 -19.41
N PHE A 35 0.05 -13.87 -19.11
CA PHE A 35 0.52 -13.60 -17.76
C PHE A 35 0.67 -12.10 -17.51
N SER A 36 0.47 -11.71 -16.27
CA SER A 36 0.81 -10.38 -15.75
C SER A 36 1.30 -10.54 -14.33
N PHE A 37 2.00 -9.54 -13.83
CA PHE A 37 2.45 -9.49 -12.44
C PHE A 37 1.71 -8.39 -11.71
N THR A 38 1.37 -8.68 -10.46
CA THR A 38 0.79 -7.72 -9.52
C THR A 38 1.73 -7.58 -8.34
N ALA A 39 1.94 -6.36 -7.87
CA ALA A 39 2.81 -6.05 -6.74
C ALA A 39 2.03 -5.26 -5.68
N LEU A 40 2.03 -5.75 -4.45
CA LEU A 40 1.57 -5.00 -3.28
C LEU A 40 2.76 -4.31 -2.65
N VAL A 41 2.70 -2.98 -2.57
CA VAL A 41 3.81 -2.14 -2.11
C VAL A 41 3.33 -1.25 -0.97
N VAL A 42 4.16 -1.11 0.04
CA VAL A 42 3.98 -0.16 1.15
C VAL A 42 5.07 0.89 1.06
N VAL A 43 4.70 2.16 1.19
CA VAL A 43 5.62 3.30 1.19
C VAL A 43 5.42 4.08 2.49
N GLY A 44 6.49 4.51 3.15
CA GLY A 44 6.36 5.29 4.38
C GLY A 44 7.67 5.88 4.89
N ASP A 45 7.57 6.79 5.85
CA ASP A 45 8.70 7.51 6.46
C ASP A 45 9.23 6.83 7.74
N GLU A 46 8.80 5.59 8.01
CA GLU A 46 9.06 4.80 9.22
C GLU A 46 8.67 5.51 10.54
N ARG A 47 7.92 6.62 10.47
CA ARG A 47 7.53 7.42 11.63
C ARG A 47 6.03 7.42 11.81
N GLU A 48 5.30 8.10 10.93
CA GLU A 48 3.87 8.33 11.08
C GLU A 48 3.11 8.36 9.76
N VAL A 49 3.81 8.44 8.62
CA VAL A 49 3.20 8.48 7.31
C VAL A 49 3.39 7.13 6.63
N VAL A 50 2.28 6.53 6.21
CA VAL A 50 2.26 5.26 5.47
C VAL A 50 1.29 5.34 4.31
N GLY A 51 1.61 4.71 3.21
CA GLY A 51 0.76 4.58 2.03
C GLY A 51 0.84 3.17 1.48
N ILE A 52 -0.26 2.72 0.88
CA ILE A 52 -0.36 1.42 0.24
C ILE A 52 -0.63 1.59 -1.25
N GLY A 53 -0.03 0.74 -2.06
CA GLY A 53 -0.16 0.76 -3.50
C GLY A 53 -0.27 -0.63 -4.08
N TYR A 54 -1.07 -0.75 -5.14
CA TYR A 54 -1.28 -2.00 -5.84
C TYR A 54 -0.98 -1.82 -7.33
N GLY A 55 0.15 -2.34 -7.77
CA GLY A 55 0.59 -2.21 -9.16
C GLY A 55 0.27 -3.47 -9.98
N LYS A 56 -0.04 -3.29 -11.26
CA LYS A 56 -0.15 -4.39 -12.24
C LYS A 56 0.53 -4.05 -13.56
N ALA A 57 1.38 -4.95 -14.04
CA ALA A 57 2.06 -4.81 -15.33
C ALA A 57 2.42 -6.17 -15.94
N ASN A 58 2.99 -6.18 -17.14
CA ASN A 58 3.46 -7.40 -17.80
C ASN A 58 4.81 -7.87 -17.23
N GLU A 59 5.55 -6.99 -16.56
CA GLU A 59 6.85 -7.24 -15.97
C GLU A 59 6.86 -6.82 -14.49
N VAL A 60 7.73 -7.45 -13.70
CA VAL A 60 7.81 -7.21 -12.25
C VAL A 60 8.28 -5.79 -11.91
N PRO A 61 9.37 -5.24 -12.48
CA PRO A 61 9.84 -3.90 -12.10
C PRO A 61 8.82 -2.81 -12.39
N VAL A 62 8.14 -2.90 -13.54
CA VAL A 62 7.08 -1.96 -13.93
C VAL A 62 5.85 -2.08 -13.03
N ALA A 63 5.53 -3.28 -12.54
CA ALA A 63 4.44 -3.48 -11.58
C ALA A 63 4.78 -2.80 -10.24
N ILE A 64 6.02 -2.96 -9.76
CA ILE A 64 6.49 -2.32 -8.52
C ILE A 64 6.43 -0.79 -8.66
N GLN A 65 6.97 -0.24 -9.75
CA GLN A 65 6.97 1.21 -9.98
C GLN A 65 5.56 1.81 -9.97
N LYS A 66 4.59 1.14 -10.63
CA LYS A 66 3.17 1.56 -10.58
C LYS A 66 2.59 1.48 -9.17
N GLY A 67 2.96 0.46 -8.40
CA GLY A 67 2.59 0.32 -6.99
C GLY A 67 3.12 1.48 -6.15
N VAL A 68 4.40 1.82 -6.31
CA VAL A 68 5.06 2.95 -5.61
C VAL A 68 4.37 4.27 -5.94
N GLU A 69 4.12 4.56 -7.21
CA GLU A 69 3.45 5.80 -7.63
C GLU A 69 2.03 5.91 -7.05
N GLN A 70 1.30 4.79 -6.98
CA GLN A 70 -0.02 4.77 -6.38
C GLN A 70 0.05 4.94 -4.85
N ALA A 71 1.01 4.31 -4.18
CA ALA A 71 1.22 4.44 -2.74
C ALA A 71 1.55 5.88 -2.34
N LYS A 72 2.39 6.58 -3.12
CA LYS A 72 2.75 8.00 -2.89
C LYS A 72 1.55 8.95 -3.01
N LYS A 73 0.51 8.59 -3.76
CA LYS A 73 -0.74 9.37 -3.87
C LYS A 73 -1.68 9.12 -2.68
N ASN A 74 -1.59 7.93 -2.08
CA ASN A 74 -2.47 7.47 -1.01
C ASN A 74 -1.77 7.45 0.35
N LEU A 75 -1.05 8.53 0.69
CA LEU A 75 -0.39 8.65 1.99
C LEU A 75 -1.41 8.98 3.08
N TYR A 76 -1.25 8.29 4.20
CA TYR A 76 -2.09 8.37 5.38
C TYR A 76 -1.22 8.58 6.62
N ARG A 77 -1.61 9.55 7.46
CA ARG A 77 -0.96 9.80 8.74
C ARG A 77 -1.58 8.95 9.86
N VAL A 78 -0.77 8.08 10.46
CA VAL A 78 -1.14 7.20 11.57
C VAL A 78 -1.10 7.97 12.89
N PRO A 79 -2.20 8.02 13.66
CA PRO A 79 -2.18 8.59 15.00
C PRO A 79 -1.43 7.65 15.96
N LYS A 80 -0.40 8.18 16.63
CA LYS A 80 0.36 7.47 17.66
C LYS A 80 0.63 8.39 18.86
N HIS A 81 0.88 7.78 20.01
CA HIS A 81 1.35 8.49 21.20
C HIS A 81 2.79 8.04 21.50
N GLY A 82 3.77 8.88 21.17
CA GLY A 82 5.18 8.52 21.23
C GLY A 82 5.53 7.40 20.24
N SER A 83 5.98 6.26 20.78
CA SER A 83 6.31 5.04 20.01
C SER A 83 5.16 4.05 19.90
N THR A 84 4.03 4.28 20.59
CA THR A 84 2.95 3.30 20.76
C THR A 84 1.65 3.81 20.16
N ILE A 85 0.74 2.88 19.85
CA ILE A 85 -0.64 3.21 19.50
C ILE A 85 -1.39 3.80 20.71
N THR A 86 -2.41 4.62 20.44
CA THR A 86 -3.12 5.34 21.51
C THR A 86 -4.01 4.44 22.37
N HIS A 87 -4.68 3.46 21.75
CA HIS A 87 -5.57 2.51 22.42
C HIS A 87 -5.71 1.25 21.57
N GLN A 88 -6.11 0.14 22.20
CA GLN A 88 -6.38 -1.11 21.51
C GLN A 88 -7.47 -0.93 20.46
N THR A 89 -7.21 -1.40 19.24
CA THR A 89 -8.12 -1.25 18.11
C THR A 89 -8.21 -2.54 17.32
N THR A 90 -9.44 -3.02 17.10
CA THR A 90 -9.68 -4.12 16.17
C THR A 90 -10.10 -3.57 14.82
N GLY A 91 -9.24 -3.71 13.82
CA GLY A 91 -9.54 -3.41 12.42
C GLY A 91 -10.25 -4.58 11.75
N VAL A 92 -11.38 -4.31 11.09
CA VAL A 92 -12.14 -5.32 10.34
C VAL A 92 -12.33 -4.85 8.90
N PHE A 93 -11.93 -5.68 7.94
CA PHE A 93 -12.16 -5.44 6.52
C PHE A 93 -12.46 -6.75 5.80
N GLY A 94 -13.69 -6.89 5.29
CA GLY A 94 -14.17 -8.17 4.76
C GLY A 94 -14.13 -9.27 5.82
N SER A 95 -13.47 -10.38 5.50
CA SER A 95 -13.19 -11.47 6.45
C SER A 95 -11.89 -11.29 7.25
N GLY A 96 -11.12 -10.24 6.98
CA GLY A 96 -9.89 -9.91 7.71
C GLY A 96 -10.19 -9.24 9.05
N ARG A 97 -9.53 -9.72 10.12
CA ARG A 97 -9.55 -9.11 11.45
C ARG A 97 -8.11 -8.94 11.95
N VAL A 98 -7.77 -7.72 12.33
CA VAL A 98 -6.43 -7.38 12.85
C VAL A 98 -6.61 -6.69 14.20
N PHE A 99 -6.00 -7.25 15.23
CA PHE A 99 -5.94 -6.64 16.56
C PHE A 99 -4.62 -5.87 16.69
N LEU A 100 -4.71 -4.59 17.04
CA LEU A 100 -3.58 -3.70 17.29
C LEU A 100 -3.66 -3.20 18.72
#